data_AF-A0A919D9M2-F1
#
_entry.id   AF-A0A919D9M2-F1
#
_cell.length_a   1.000
_cell.length_b   1.000
_cell.length_c   1.000
_cell.angle_alpha   90.00
_cell.angle_beta   90.00
_cell.angle_gamma   90.00
#
_symmetry.space_group_name_H-M   'P 1'
#
loop_
_entity.id
_entity.type
_entity.pdbx_description
1 polymer ?
#
loop_
_entity_poly.entity_id
_entity_poly.type
_entity_poly.pdbx_seq_one_letter_code
_entity_poly.pdbx_strand_id
1 'polypeptide(L)' 'MPGMTQQSHPGHDATDQRDQVLLGVDTHKDVHVAAVITGTGLLLDTRGWARRVKAPCRSGTP' A
#
# COMPACT_ATOMS: atom_id res chain seq x y z
N MET A 1 -26.91 32.03 3.79
CA MET A 1 -25.71 31.33 4.30
C MET A 1 -25.68 29.96 3.64
N PRO A 2 -24.73 29.64 2.73
CA PRO A 2 -24.76 28.39 1.97
C PRO A 2 -24.22 27.22 2.79
N GLY A 3 -24.83 26.06 2.57
CA GLY A 3 -24.77 24.90 3.45
C GLY A 3 -23.45 24.14 3.47
N MET A 4 -23.18 23.55 4.63
CA MET A 4 -22.24 22.44 4.77
C MET A 4 -22.87 21.23 4.10
N THR A 5 -22.37 20.84 2.94
CA THR A 5 -22.59 19.47 2.43
C THR A 5 -21.90 18.54 3.42
N GLN A 6 -22.67 17.98 4.35
CA GLN A 6 -22.22 16.87 5.16
C GLN A 6 -21.91 15.74 4.16
N GLN A 7 -20.63 15.50 3.90
CA GLN A 7 -20.20 14.23 3.34
C GLN A 7 -20.60 13.19 4.38
N SER A 8 -21.74 12.55 4.14
CA SER A 8 -22.07 11.28 4.77
C SER A 8 -21.01 10.30 4.27
N HIS A 9 -19.92 10.21 5.03
CA HIS A 9 -18.99 9.11 4.88
C HIS A 9 -19.82 7.85 5.12
N PRO A 10 -19.82 6.89 4.17
CA PRO A 10 -20.52 5.63 4.39
C PRO A 10 -20.01 5.07 5.71
N GLY A 11 -20.91 4.89 6.67
CA GLY A 11 -20.54 4.42 7.99
C GLY A 11 -19.75 3.14 7.84
N HIS A 12 -18.49 3.14 8.24
CA HIS A 12 -17.72 1.92 8.43
C HIS A 12 -18.45 1.15 9.53
N ASP A 13 -19.33 0.26 9.12
CA ASP A 13 -20.02 -0.67 9.99
C ASP A 13 -18.94 -1.44 10.76
N ALA A 14 -18.91 -1.30 12.10
CA ALA A 14 -17.86 -1.89 12.94
C ALA A 14 -17.82 -3.44 12.84
N THR A 15 -18.85 -4.04 12.26
CA THR A 15 -18.94 -5.47 11.94
C THR A 15 -18.04 -5.85 10.76
N ASP A 16 -17.82 -4.95 9.79
CA ASP A 16 -17.00 -5.16 8.58
C ASP A 16 -15.49 -5.14 8.86
N GLN A 17 -15.08 -4.55 10.00
CA GLN A 17 -13.66 -4.46 10.38
C GLN A 17 -12.96 -5.81 10.57
N ARG A 18 -13.71 -6.89 10.84
CA ARG A 18 -13.14 -8.24 11.00
C ARG A 18 -12.75 -8.87 9.67
N ASP A 19 -13.46 -8.52 8.60
CA ASP A 19 -13.21 -9.02 7.23
C ASP A 19 -12.38 -8.04 6.41
N GLN A 20 -12.11 -6.85 6.95
CA GLN A 20 -11.30 -5.85 6.29
C GLN A 20 -9.82 -6.26 6.24
N VAL A 21 -9.26 -6.20 5.04
CA VAL A 21 -7.83 -6.42 4.77
C VAL A 21 -7.22 -5.12 4.25
N LEU A 22 -6.14 -4.68 4.88
CA LEU A 22 -5.36 -3.50 4.53
C LEU A 22 -4.08 -3.92 3.83
N LEU A 23 -3.80 -3.31 2.68
CA LEU A 23 -2.53 -3.45 1.98
C LEU A 23 -1.67 -2.21 2.24
N GLY A 24 -0.59 -2.38 2.99
CA GLY A 24 0.46 -1.37 3.17
C GLY A 24 1.60 -1.60 2.19
N VAL A 25 2.15 -0.53 1.62
CA VAL A 25 3.36 -0.58 0.81
C VAL A 25 4.39 0.38 1.39
N ASP A 26 5.50 -0.16 1.87
CA ASP A 26 6.68 0.61 2.24
C ASP A 26 7.66 0.63 1.07
N THR A 27 8.09 1.83 0.69
CA THR A 27 9.07 2.02 -0.37
C THR A 27 10.24 2.81 0.20
N HIS A 28 11.24 2.10 0.71
CA HIS A 28 12.44 2.70 1.26
C HIS A 28 13.64 2.42 0.35
N LYS A 29 14.12 3.47 -0.33
CA LYS A 29 15.21 3.40 -1.33
C LYS A 29 14.88 2.47 -2.51
N ASP A 30 15.73 1.48 -2.77
CA ASP A 30 15.58 0.47 -3.81
C ASP A 30 14.79 -0.75 -3.33
N VAL A 31 14.30 -0.71 -2.09
CA VAL A 31 13.51 -1.79 -1.48
C VAL A 31 12.06 -1.37 -1.40
N HIS A 32 11.21 -2.25 -1.89
CA HIS A 32 9.76 -2.12 -1.76
C HIS A 32 9.24 -3.34 -1.00
N VAL A 33 8.37 -3.12 -0.02
CA VAL A 33 7.75 -4.17 0.78
C VAL A 33 6.24 -3.92 0.79
N ALA A 34 5.46 -4.90 0.34
CA ALA A 34 4.02 -4.93 0.60
C ALA A 34 3.75 -5.76 1.85
N ALA A 35 2.85 -5.30 2.70
CA ALA A 35 2.34 -6.00 3.86
C ALA A 35 0.82 -6.05 3.79
N VAL A 36 0.26 -7.24 4.02
CA VAL A 36 -1.18 -7.47 4.12
C VAL A 36 -1.53 -7.60 5.59
N ILE A 37 -2.44 -6.77 6.09
CA ILE A 37 -2.77 -6.66 7.51
C ILE A 37 -4.28 -6.74 7.67
N THR A 38 -4.79 -7.37 8.74
CA THR A 38 -6.21 -7.31 9.09
C THR A 38 -6.62 -5.92 9.57
N GLY A 39 -7.92 -5.64 9.60
CA GLY A 39 -8.47 -4.42 10.23
C GLY A 39 -8.10 -4.26 11.71
N THR A 40 -7.74 -5.36 12.39
CA THR A 40 -7.25 -5.36 13.79
C THR A 40 -5.74 -5.14 13.92
N GLY A 41 -5.02 -5.03 12.80
CA GLY A 41 -3.57 -4.81 12.80
C GLY A 41 -2.71 -6.07 12.78
N LEU A 42 -3.30 -7.26 12.60
CA LEU A 42 -2.57 -8.52 12.52
C LEU A 42 -1.95 -8.70 11.12
N LEU A 43 -0.65 -8.97 11.07
CA LEU A 43 0.08 -9.21 9.82
C LEU A 43 -0.28 -10.59 9.24
N LEU A 44 -0.78 -10.62 8.01
CA LEU A 44 -1.15 -11.84 7.29
C LEU A 44 -0.06 -12.31 6.34
N ASP A 45 0.57 -11.40 5.59
CA ASP A 45 1.62 -11.73 4.64
C ASP A 45 2.52 -10.52 4.35
N THR A 46 3.74 -10.78 3.87
CA THR A 46 4.66 -9.75 3.39
C THR A 46 5.40 -10.19 2.14
N ARG A 47 5.57 -9.27 1.18
CA ARG A 47 6.34 -9.51 -0.04
C ARG A 47 7.26 -8.36 -0.35
N GLY A 48 8.56 -8.66 -0.42
CA GLY A 48 9.58 -7.72 -0.88
C GLY A 48 9.81 -7.80 -2.38
N TRP A 49 10.09 -6.66 -3.01
CA TRP A 49 10.67 -6.60 -4.35
C TRP A 49 11.75 -5.52 -4.43
N ALA A 50 12.84 -5.85 -5.14
CA ALA A 50 13.86 -4.88 -5.45
C ALA A 50 13.42 -4.01 -6.64
N ARG A 51 13.69 -2.71 -6.56
CA ARG A 51 13.60 -1.84 -7.72
C ARG A 51 14.60 -2.34 -8.76
N ARG A 52 14.12 -2.73 -9.94
CA ARG A 52 14.99 -3.15 -11.04
C ARG A 52 15.84 -1.96 -11.47
N VAL A 53 17.10 -1.91 -11.04
CA VAL A 53 18.07 -0.94 -11.56
C VAL A 53 18.31 -1.31 -13.02
N LYS A 54 18.06 -0.37 -13.93
CA LYS A 54 18.34 -0.54 -15.36
C LYS A 54 19.82 -0.83 -15.48
N ALA A 55 20.18 -1.98 -16.06
CA ALA A 55 21.58 -2.32 -16.31
C ALA A 55 22.24 -1.16 -17.10
N PRO A 56 23.46 -0.73 -16.75
CA PRO A 56 24.13 0.29 -17.53
C PRO A 56 24.26 -0.21 -18.96
N CYS A 57 23.83 0.61 -19.93
CA CYS A 57 24.07 0.33 -21.33
C CYS A 57 25.59 0.13 -21.49
N ARG A 58 26.05 -1.11 -21.74
CA ARG A 58 27.43 -1.33 -22.19
C ARG A 58 27.55 -0.69 -23.56
N SER A 59 27.93 0.57 -23.61
CA SER A 59 28.49 1.18 -24.81
C SER A 59 29.84 0.50 -25.04
N GLY A 60 29.82 -0.63 -25.74
CA GLY A 60 31.02 -1.19 -26.34
C GLY A 60 31.56 -0.14 -27.30
N THR A 61 32.79 0.31 -27.05
CA THR A 61 33.58 1.06 -28.01
C THR A 61 33.85 0.20 -29.26
N PRO A 62 33.94 0.82 -30.45
CA PRO A 62 34.07 0.13 -31.74
C PRO A 62 35.36 -0.69 -31.87
#